data_AF-A0A1I5VNN0-F1
#
_entry.id   AF-A0A1I5VNN0-F1
#
_cell.length_a   1.000
_cell.length_b   1.000
_cell.length_c   1.000
_cell.angle_alpha   90.00
_cell.angle_beta   90.00
_cell.angle_gamma   90.00
#
_symmetry.space_group_name_H-M   'P 1'
#
loop_
_entity.id
_entity.type
_entity.pdbx_description
1 polymer ?
#
loop_
_entity_poly.entity_id
_entity_poly.type
_entity_poly.pdbx_seq_one_letter_code
_entity_poly.pdbx_strand_id
1 'polypeptide(L)' 'MMEVNYHSMVKFYRQERGLRQEDLAEEVEVSRRTIINAENDNCRLTLETAMRLAAYFGVALDQLFVRE' A
#
# COMPACT_ATOMS: atom_id res chain seq x y z
N MET A 1 17.04 -4.90 -15.49
CA MET A 1 16.51 -4.75 -14.12
C MET A 1 15.62 -5.94 -13.87
N MET A 2 15.78 -6.66 -12.75
CA MET A 2 14.79 -7.68 -12.36
C MET A 2 13.51 -6.95 -11.95
N GLU A 3 12.41 -7.21 -12.65
CA GLU A 3 11.09 -6.80 -12.21
C GLU A 3 10.66 -7.75 -11.08
N VAL A 4 10.35 -7.18 -9.93
CA VAL A 4 9.77 -7.93 -8.81
C VAL A 4 8.27 -7.89 -9.00
N ASN A 5 7.66 -9.03 -9.33
CA ASN A 5 6.21 -9.17 -9.36
C ASN A 5 5.68 -9.39 -7.95
N TYR A 6 4.68 -8.61 -7.59
CA TYR A 6 3.98 -8.72 -6.32
C TYR A 6 2.51 -8.32 -6.49
N HIS A 7 1.68 -8.80 -5.58
CA HIS A 7 0.30 -8.38 -5.41
C HIS A 7 0.13 -7.55 -4.13
N SER A 8 -0.58 -6.43 -4.22
CA SER A 8 -0.82 -5.51 -3.11
C SER A 8 -2.12 -5.80 -2.37
N MET A 9 -2.00 -6.00 -1.05
CA MET A 9 -3.12 -6.16 -0.13
C MET A 9 -3.62 -4.82 0.44
N VAL A 10 -3.06 -3.68 0.03
CA VAL A 10 -3.43 -2.35 0.55
C VAL A 10 -4.92 -2.09 0.43
N LYS A 11 -5.52 -2.43 -0.72
CA LYS A 11 -6.95 -2.24 -0.96
C LYS A 11 -7.81 -3.05 0.00
N PHE A 12 -7.41 -4.31 0.23
CA PHE A 12 -8.08 -5.20 1.16
C PHE A 12 -8.08 -4.61 2.57
N TYR A 13 -6.91 -4.30 3.13
CA TYR A 13 -6.83 -3.75 4.49
C TYR A 13 -7.51 -2.38 4.64
N ARG A 14 -7.46 -1.53 3.60
CA ARG A 14 -8.19 -0.26 3.61
C ARG A 14 -9.71 -0.48 3.71
N GLN A 15 -10.24 -1.42 2.92
CA GLN A 15 -11.68 -1.72 2.90
C GLN A 15 -12.15 -2.39 4.19
N GLU A 16 -11.35 -3.29 4.77
CA GLU A 16 -11.63 -3.91 6.08
C GLU A 16 -11.77 -2.86 7.20
N ARG A 17 -11.13 -1.68 7.05
CA ARG A 17 -11.24 -0.56 7.99
C ARG A 17 -12.30 0.49 7.61
N GLY A 18 -13.05 0.27 6.53
CA GLY A 18 -14.08 1.20 6.07
C GLY A 18 -13.56 2.55 5.55
N LEU A 19 -12.26 2.63 5.22
CA LEU A 19 -11.62 3.89 4.81
C LEU A 19 -11.81 4.15 3.32
N ARG A 20 -12.01 5.42 2.95
CA ARG A 20 -11.83 5.90 1.58
C ARG A 20 -10.35 6.05 1.28
N GLN A 21 -10.00 6.15 -0.01
CA GLN A 21 -8.60 6.30 -0.43
C GLN A 21 -7.97 7.61 0.08
N GLU A 22 -8.75 8.68 0.21
CA GLU A 22 -8.26 9.94 0.79
C GLU A 22 -8.02 9.82 2.29
N ASP A 23 -8.92 9.16 3.03
CA ASP A 23 -8.73 8.90 4.46
C ASP A 23 -7.40 8.17 4.73
N LEU A 24 -7.12 7.09 3.99
CA LEU A 24 -5.84 6.38 4.12
C LEU A 24 -4.65 7.26 3.72
N ALA A 25 -4.83 8.11 2.69
CA ALA A 25 -3.76 8.98 2.21
C ALA A 25 -3.38 10.03 3.26
N GLU A 26 -4.36 10.60 3.95
CA GLU A 26 -4.15 11.53 5.06
C GLU A 26 -3.44 10.84 6.23
N GLU A 27 -3.90 9.64 6.62
CA GLU A 27 -3.33 8.86 7.73
C GLU A 27 -1.87 8.46 7.52
N VAL A 28 -1.44 8.19 6.28
CA VAL A 28 -0.04 7.83 5.98
C VAL A 28 0.77 8.97 5.35
N GLU A 29 0.22 10.17 5.35
CA GLU A 29 0.82 11.42 4.85
C GLU A 29 1.31 11.35 3.40
N VAL A 30 0.47 10.83 2.50
CA VAL A 30 0.75 10.75 1.06
C VAL A 30 -0.40 11.32 0.24
N SER A 31 -0.19 11.45 -1.07
CA SER A 31 -1.29 11.81 -1.97
C SER A 31 -2.28 10.65 -2.15
N ARG A 32 -3.56 10.96 -2.39
CA ARG A 32 -4.55 9.96 -2.81
C ARG A 32 -4.08 9.16 -4.04
N ARG A 33 -3.33 9.79 -4.96
CA ARG A 33 -2.74 9.12 -6.13
C ARG A 33 -1.74 8.04 -5.75
N THR A 34 -0.96 8.26 -4.69
CA THR A 34 -0.04 7.27 -4.13
C THR A 34 -0.80 6.03 -3.67
N ILE A 35 -1.91 6.21 -2.96
CA ILE A 35 -2.78 5.10 -2.54
C ILE A 35 -3.36 4.37 -3.76
N ILE A 36 -3.89 5.10 -4.76
CA ILE A 36 -4.40 4.48 -5.99
C ILE A 36 -3.32 3.61 -6.66
N ASN A 37 -2.09 4.11 -6.77
CA ASN A 37 -1.03 3.34 -7.40
C ASN A 37 -0.64 2.12 -6.54
N ALA A 38 -0.58 2.28 -5.20
CA ALA A 38 -0.32 1.20 -4.27
C ALA A 38 -1.36 0.07 -4.36
N GLU A 39 -2.62 0.38 -4.67
CA GLU A 39 -3.72 -0.59 -4.78
C GLU A 39 -3.80 -1.33 -6.12
N ASN A 40 -3.18 -0.80 -7.17
CA ASN A 40 -3.33 -1.33 -8.53
C ASN A 40 -2.06 -2.03 -9.03
N ASP A 41 -1.20 -2.50 -8.12
CA ASP A 41 0.06 -3.19 -8.43
C ASP A 41 0.97 -2.44 -9.41
N ASN A 42 0.77 -1.13 -9.53
CA ASN A 42 1.34 -0.30 -10.59
C ASN A 42 2.22 0.80 -10.00
N CYS A 43 3.10 0.41 -9.07
CA CYS A 43 3.67 1.40 -8.19
C CYS A 43 5.19 1.35 -8.08
N ARG A 44 5.78 2.44 -8.57
CA ARG A 44 7.04 3.00 -8.06
C ARG A 44 6.77 3.59 -6.66
N LEU A 45 6.41 2.75 -5.69
CA LEU A 45 6.41 3.17 -4.27
C LEU A 45 7.86 3.35 -3.82
N THR A 46 8.10 4.35 -2.98
CA THR A 46 9.33 4.36 -2.18
C THR A 46 9.21 3.30 -1.09
N LEU A 47 10.34 2.72 -0.68
CA LEU A 47 10.39 1.81 0.47
C LEU A 47 9.78 2.46 1.72
N GLU A 48 10.02 3.76 1.91
CA GLU A 48 9.44 4.54 3.00
C GLU A 48 7.90 4.48 2.99
N THR A 49 7.26 4.71 1.84
CA THR A 49 5.79 4.65 1.76
C THR A 49 5.28 3.24 2.05
N ALA A 50 5.97 2.23 1.52
CA ALA A 50 5.62 0.83 1.73
C ALA A 50 5.72 0.45 3.22
N MET A 51 6.76 0.91 3.91
CA MET A 51 6.94 0.74 5.35
C MET A 51 5.88 1.49 6.18
N ARG A 52 5.53 2.73 5.80
CA ARG A 52 4.46 3.50 6.48
C ARG A 52 3.12 2.78 6.37
N LEU A 53 2.78 2.26 5.20
CA LEU A 53 1.55 1.47 5.00
C LEU A 53 1.56 0.19 5.85
N ALA A 54 2.67 -0.56 5.85
CA ALA A 54 2.80 -1.78 6.67
C ALA A 54 2.64 -1.48 8.17
N ALA A 55 3.29 -0.41 8.65
CA ALA A 55 3.16 0.07 10.02
C ALA A 55 1.73 0.51 10.37
N TYR A 56 1.08 1.27 9.48
CA TYR A 56 -0.31 1.69 9.64
C TYR A 56 -1.27 0.51 9.71
N PHE A 57 -1.06 -0.51 8.87
CA PHE A 57 -1.87 -1.72 8.88
C PHE A 57 -1.51 -2.70 10.00
N GLY A 58 -0.36 -2.53 10.66
CA GLY A 58 0.10 -3.43 11.70
C GLY A 58 0.46 -4.82 11.17
N VAL A 59 0.92 -4.88 9.93
CA VAL A 59 1.27 -6.13 9.23
C VAL A 59 2.70 -6.06 8.69
N ALA A 60 3.30 -7.22 8.41
CA ALA A 60 4.61 -7.26 7.79
C ALA A 60 4.57 -6.80 6.32
N LEU A 61 5.71 -6.32 5.82
CA LEU A 61 5.80 -5.77 4.46
C LEU A 61 5.48 -6.82 3.37
N ASP A 62 5.93 -8.06 3.58
CA ASP A 62 5.68 -9.22 2.72
C ASP A 62 4.25 -9.76 2.81
N GLN A 63 3.52 -9.46 3.89
CA GLN A 63 2.08 -9.69 3.97
C GLN A 63 1.28 -8.61 3.22
N LEU A 64 1.80 -7.39 3.17
CA LEU A 64 1.16 -6.27 2.48
C LEU A 64 1.43 -6.31 0.96
N PHE A 65 2.62 -6.73 0.55
CA PHE A 65 3.06 -6.88 -0.83
C PHE A 65 3.53 -8.32 -1.06
N VAL A 66 2.59 -9.18 -1.45
CA VAL A 66 2.80 -10.63 -1.55
C VAL A 66 3.50 -10.94 -2.86
N ARG A 67 4.66 -11.59 -2.78
CA ARG A 67 5.42 -12.00 -3.96
C ARG A 67 4.69 -13.09 -4.74
N GLU A 68 4.76 -13.02 -6.08
CA GLU A 68 4.39 -14.12 -6.99
C GLU A 68 5.50 -15.18 -7.13
#